data_AF-A0A2V9INI3-F1
#
_entry.id   AF-A0A2V9INI3-F1
#
_cell.length_a   1.000
_cell.length_b   1.000
_cell.length_c   1.000
_cell.angle_alpha   90.00
_cell.angle_beta   90.00
_cell.angle_gamma   90.00
#
_symmetry.space_group_name_H-M   'P 1'
#
loop_
_entity.id
_entity.type
_entity.pdbx_description
1 polymer ?
#
loop_
_entity_poly.entity_id
_entity_poly.type
_entity_poly.pdbx_seq_one_letter_code
_entity_poly.pdbx_strand_id
1 'polypeptide(L)'
;MIERLRVRCAGQIARGKIIPYQARYDTFLKLELQHRPAAVVSNFGVLSVISDLPRLFAAFAAQATRSGYVIVSVLNPFFWEDMTRLWWWRNWVRSLGKGMIHTSGSGADVFRYFPSTLHLRTLSRWSKPGWVFSSEATSRLLSLGQRPSL
;
A
#
# COMPACT_ATOMS: atom_id res chain seq x y z
N MET A 1 16.34 2.78 1.90
CA MET A 1 15.34 2.24 2.84
C MET A 1 15.85 0.98 3.55
N ILE A 2 16.30 -0.05 2.83
CA ILE A 2 16.83 -1.30 3.41
C ILE A 2 17.93 -1.07 4.46
N GLU A 3 18.86 -0.13 4.22
CA GLU A 3 19.88 0.21 5.22
C GLU A 3 19.31 0.70 6.55
N ARG A 4 18.24 1.52 6.52
CA ARG A 4 17.56 1.97 7.74
C ARG A 4 16.86 0.82 8.46
N LEU A 5 16.34 -0.15 7.71
CA LEU A 5 15.73 -1.36 8.25
C LEU A 5 16.80 -2.27 8.88
N ARG A 6 17.98 -2.41 8.27
CA ARG A 6 19.12 -3.15 8.84
C ARG A 6 19.56 -2.58 10.18
N VAL A 7 19.62 -1.25 10.30
CA VAL A 7 19.98 -0.58 11.56
C VAL A 7 18.88 -0.75 12.62
N ARG A 8 17.62 -0.43 12.29
CA ARG A 8 16.53 -0.43 13.28
C ARG A 8 16.10 -1.83 13.71
N CYS A 9 16.25 -2.82 12.84
CA CYS A 9 15.76 -4.18 13.06
C CYS A 9 16.89 -5.21 13.17
N ALA A 10 18.12 -4.77 13.48
CA ALA A 10 19.31 -5.63 13.53
C ALA A 10 19.08 -6.91 14.35
N GLY A 11 18.50 -6.80 15.54
CA GLY A 11 18.23 -7.96 16.40
C GLY A 11 17.16 -8.91 15.87
N GLN A 12 16.13 -8.40 15.17
CA GLN A 12 15.10 -9.22 14.53
C GLN A 12 15.66 -9.94 13.29
N ILE A 13 16.53 -9.27 12.54
CA ILE A 13 17.22 -9.84 11.37
C ILE A 13 18.16 -10.95 11.81
N ALA A 14 18.99 -10.71 12.84
CA ALA A 14 19.90 -11.71 13.39
C ALA A 14 19.18 -12.99 13.87
N ARG A 15 17.92 -12.86 14.31
CA ARG A 15 17.07 -13.99 14.73
C ARG A 15 16.20 -14.56 13.61
N GLY A 16 16.39 -14.14 12.36
CA GLY A 16 15.60 -14.61 11.21
C GLY A 16 14.13 -14.18 11.21
N LYS A 17 13.69 -13.30 12.11
CA LYS A 17 12.31 -12.80 12.17
C LYS A 17 12.01 -11.80 11.05
N ILE A 18 13.04 -11.16 10.50
CA ILE A 18 12.94 -10.24 9.36
C ILE A 18 14.02 -10.64 8.36
N ILE A 19 13.60 -10.89 7.12
CA ILE A 19 14.50 -11.17 6.00
C ILE A 19 14.45 -9.95 5.07
N PRO A 20 15.47 -9.06 5.08
CA PRO A 20 15.48 -7.92 4.18
C PRO A 20 15.64 -8.41 2.73
N TYR A 21 14.74 -7.97 1.86
CA TYR A 21 14.79 -8.30 0.44
C TYR A 21 14.83 -7.02 -0.40
N GLN A 22 15.74 -6.96 -1.36
CA GLN A 22 15.87 -5.87 -2.32
C GLN A 22 16.09 -6.46 -3.70
N ALA A 23 15.24 -6.07 -4.64
CA ALA A 23 15.38 -6.45 -6.03
C ALA A 23 14.86 -5.34 -6.94
N ARG A 24 15.16 -5.44 -8.23
CA ARG A 24 14.47 -4.68 -9.27
C ARG A 24 12.98 -5.04 -9.26
N TYR A 25 12.14 -4.09 -9.67
CA TYR A 25 10.69 -4.27 -9.66
C TYR A 25 10.22 -5.49 -10.47
N ASP A 26 10.75 -5.71 -11.68
CA ASP A 26 10.40 -6.88 -12.50
C ASP A 26 10.79 -8.21 -11.86
N THR A 27 11.91 -8.23 -11.13
CA THR A 27 12.36 -9.39 -10.37
C THR A 27 11.46 -9.61 -9.17
N PHE A 28 11.09 -8.54 -8.46
CA PHE A 28 10.19 -8.59 -7.31
C PHE A 28 8.82 -9.16 -7.67
N LEU A 29 8.26 -8.81 -8.83
CA LEU A 29 6.98 -9.37 -9.31
C LEU A 29 7.02 -10.88 -9.56
N LYS A 30 8.20 -11.46 -9.72
CA LYS A 30 8.43 -12.89 -9.94
C LYS A 30 8.96 -13.61 -8.70
N LEU A 31 9.04 -12.91 -7.57
CA LEU A 31 9.53 -13.50 -6.32
C LEU A 31 8.62 -14.65 -5.91
N GLU A 32 9.19 -15.82 -5.62
CA GLU A 32 8.48 -16.94 -5.04
C GLU A 32 8.96 -17.16 -3.60
N LEU A 33 8.05 -16.95 -2.65
CA LEU A 33 8.34 -17.23 -1.25
C LEU A 33 8.18 -18.72 -0.99
N GLN A 34 9.20 -19.32 -0.36
CA GLN A 34 9.14 -20.72 0.11
C GLN A 34 7.96 -20.96 1.07
N HIS A 35 7.61 -19.94 1.85
CA HIS A 35 6.46 -19.94 2.75
C HIS A 35 5.57 -18.75 2.47
N ARG A 36 4.31 -19.03 2.18
CA ARG A 36 3.30 -18.00 1.92
C ARG A 36 2.87 -17.33 3.22
N PRO A 37 2.98 -16.00 3.36
CA PRO A 37 2.54 -15.32 4.57
C PRO A 37 1.01 -15.30 4.70
N ALA A 38 0.53 -15.26 5.94
CA ALA A 38 -0.89 -15.04 6.26
C ALA A 38 -1.34 -13.60 5.98
N ALA A 39 -0.39 -12.64 5.91
CA ALA A 39 -0.69 -11.27 5.55
C ALA A 39 0.47 -10.63 4.77
N VAL A 40 0.13 -9.87 3.73
CA VAL A 40 1.04 -8.95 3.03
C VAL A 40 0.62 -7.54 3.39
N VAL A 41 1.56 -6.72 3.87
CA VAL A 41 1.30 -5.33 4.25
C VAL A 41 2.18 -4.41 3.42
N SER A 42 1.59 -3.39 2.80
CA SER A 42 2.34 -2.39 2.02
C SER A 42 1.87 -0.96 2.31
N ASN A 43 2.84 -0.03 2.36
CA ASN A 43 2.64 1.37 2.75
C ASN A 43 2.54 2.30 1.52
N PHE A 44 1.74 3.37 1.64
CA PHE A 44 1.33 4.28 0.56
C PHE A 44 2.48 4.93 -0.21
N GLY A 45 3.58 5.28 0.46
CA GLY A 45 4.66 6.04 -0.16
C GLY A 45 5.37 5.27 -1.29
N VAL A 46 5.39 3.94 -1.20
CA VAL A 46 5.96 3.10 -2.27
C VAL A 46 4.92 2.83 -3.36
N LEU A 47 3.65 2.65 -2.98
CA LEU A 47 2.60 2.33 -3.95
C LEU A 47 2.28 3.50 -4.88
N SER A 48 2.45 4.74 -4.42
CA SER A 48 2.18 5.92 -5.24
C SER A 48 3.19 6.14 -6.38
N VAL A 49 4.32 5.45 -6.42
CA VAL A 49 5.31 5.55 -7.51
C VAL A 49 5.23 4.39 -8.51
N ILE A 50 4.25 3.49 -8.34
CA ILE A 50 4.04 2.34 -9.22
C ILE A 50 2.91 2.62 -10.22
N SER A 51 3.23 2.51 -11.51
CA SER A 51 2.31 2.79 -12.62
C SER A 51 1.33 1.66 -12.95
N ASP A 52 1.51 0.47 -12.36
CA ASP A 52 0.61 -0.68 -12.51
C ASP A 52 0.37 -1.37 -11.15
N LEU A 53 -0.46 -0.75 -10.31
CA LEU A 53 -0.87 -1.34 -9.03
C LEU A 53 -1.65 -2.66 -9.16
N PRO A 54 -2.57 -2.83 -10.14
CA PRO A 54 -3.27 -4.11 -10.31
C PRO A 54 -2.32 -5.30 -10.46
N ARG A 55 -1.26 -5.16 -11.27
CA ARG A 55 -0.25 -6.21 -11.42
C ARG A 55 0.54 -6.46 -10.14
N LEU A 56 0.90 -5.42 -9.41
CA LEU A 56 1.56 -5.55 -8.11
C LEU A 56 0.68 -6.29 -7.09
N PHE A 57 -0.59 -5.95 -7.02
CA PHE A 57 -1.51 -6.57 -6.07
C PHE A 57 -1.82 -8.02 -6.42
N ALA A 58 -1.88 -8.36 -7.71
CA ALA A 58 -1.93 -9.74 -8.16
C ALA A 58 -0.71 -10.55 -7.68
N ALA A 59 0.49 -9.95 -7.77
CA ALA A 59 1.71 -10.57 -7.23
C ALA A 59 1.63 -10.75 -5.71
N PHE A 60 1.14 -9.77 -4.94
CA PHE A 60 0.92 -9.92 -3.49
C PHE A 60 -0.06 -11.04 -3.17
N ALA A 61 -1.19 -11.10 -3.87
CA ALA A 61 -2.20 -12.13 -3.68
C ALA A 61 -1.67 -13.53 -3.98
N ALA A 62 -0.81 -13.67 -5.01
CA ALA A 62 -0.17 -14.93 -5.35
C ALA A 62 0.78 -15.43 -4.24
N GLN A 63 1.41 -14.51 -3.50
CA GLN A 63 2.31 -14.85 -2.39
C GLN A 63 1.57 -15.15 -1.09
N ALA A 64 0.36 -14.62 -0.86
CA ALA A 64 -0.39 -14.88 0.37
C ALA A 64 -0.94 -16.32 0.43
N THR A 65 -1.21 -16.80 1.64
CA THR A 65 -1.97 -18.04 1.82
C THR A 65 -3.39 -17.89 1.27
N ARG A 66 -4.08 -19.01 1.01
CA ARG A 66 -5.45 -19.01 0.47
C ARG A 66 -6.46 -18.23 1.34
N SER A 67 -6.23 -18.20 2.64
CA SER A 67 -7.05 -17.47 3.62
C SER A 67 -6.33 -16.23 4.16
N GLY A 68 -5.27 -15.79 3.49
CA GLY A 68 -4.46 -14.66 3.90
C GLY A 68 -5.03 -13.32 3.45
N TYR A 69 -4.44 -12.25 3.98
CA TYR A 69 -4.88 -10.88 3.73
C TYR A 69 -3.82 -10.09 2.96
N VAL A 70 -4.26 -9.20 2.08
CA VAL A 70 -3.40 -8.17 1.48
C VAL A 70 -3.91 -6.83 1.96
N ILE A 71 -3.12 -6.17 2.81
CA ILE A 71 -3.44 -4.88 3.41
C ILE A 71 -2.54 -3.84 2.75
N VAL A 72 -3.15 -2.93 2.01
CA VAL A 72 -2.44 -1.87 1.28
C VAL A 72 -2.98 -0.52 1.70
N SER A 73 -2.08 0.40 1.99
CA SER A 73 -2.40 1.81 2.14
C SER A 73 -2.05 2.50 0.83
N VAL A 74 -3.00 3.18 0.18
CA VAL A 74 -2.78 3.94 -1.07
C VAL A 74 -3.09 5.41 -0.83
N LEU A 75 -2.41 6.29 -1.58
CA LEU A 75 -2.64 7.73 -1.45
C LEU A 75 -4.05 8.08 -1.92
N ASN A 76 -4.80 8.80 -1.09
CA ASN A 76 -6.14 9.28 -1.45
C ASN A 76 -6.05 10.22 -2.66
N PRO A 77 -6.71 9.92 -3.80
CA PRO A 77 -6.74 10.82 -4.94
C PRO A 77 -7.44 12.16 -4.64
N PHE A 78 -8.34 12.19 -3.65
CA PHE A 78 -9.15 13.33 -3.23
C PHE A 78 -8.61 14.01 -1.96
N PHE A 79 -7.29 14.19 -1.87
CA PHE A 79 -6.72 14.94 -0.76
C PHE A 79 -7.10 16.42 -0.86
N TRP A 80 -7.86 16.91 0.13
CA TRP A 80 -8.53 18.22 0.07
C TRP A 80 -7.56 19.37 -0.23
N GLU A 81 -6.40 19.40 0.43
CA GLU A 81 -5.41 20.46 0.21
C GLU A 81 -4.95 20.55 -1.25
N ASP A 82 -4.80 19.42 -1.93
CA ASP A 82 -4.42 19.40 -3.34
C ASP A 82 -5.59 19.81 -4.23
N MET A 83 -6.82 19.44 -3.88
CA MET A 83 -8.02 19.83 -4.63
C MET A 83 -8.26 21.35 -4.64
N THR A 84 -7.70 22.10 -3.68
CA THR A 84 -7.73 23.57 -3.72
C THR A 84 -6.82 24.18 -4.80
N ARG A 85 -5.91 23.39 -5.39
CA ARG A 85 -4.88 23.89 -6.30
C ARG A 85 -5.26 23.63 -7.75
N LEU A 86 -5.08 24.65 -8.60
CA LEU A 86 -5.39 24.58 -10.03
C LEU A 86 -4.71 23.42 -10.77
N TRP A 87 -3.49 23.06 -10.37
CA TRP A 87 -2.75 21.96 -11.01
C TRP A 87 -3.46 20.61 -10.84
N TRP A 88 -4.18 20.41 -9.73
CA TRP A 88 -4.89 19.16 -9.46
C TRP A 88 -6.01 18.96 -10.47
N TRP A 89 -6.83 19.98 -10.71
CA TRP A 89 -7.91 19.93 -11.70
C TRP A 89 -7.39 19.74 -13.13
N ARG A 90 -6.25 20.38 -13.47
CA ARG A 90 -5.60 20.17 -14.79
C ARG A 90 -5.16 18.72 -14.97
N ASN A 91 -4.58 18.10 -13.94
CA ASN A 91 -4.16 16.71 -13.99
C ASN A 91 -5.35 15.73 -13.94
N TRP A 92 -6.39 16.06 -13.16
CA TRP A 92 -7.64 15.30 -13.13
C TRP A 92 -8.25 15.17 -14.52
N VAL A 93 -8.42 16.29 -15.24
CA VAL A 93 -8.99 16.31 -16.60
C VAL A 93 -8.13 15.47 -17.56
N ARG A 94 -6.80 15.57 -17.47
CA ARG A 94 -5.86 14.76 -18.27
C ARG A 94 -5.88 13.27 -17.93
N SER A 95 -6.47 12.92 -16.80
CA SER A 95 -6.54 11.58 -16.23
C SER A 95 -7.91 10.93 -16.37
N LEU A 96 -8.88 11.62 -16.98
CA LEU A 96 -10.18 11.04 -17.31
C LEU A 96 -9.99 9.78 -18.17
N GLY A 97 -10.68 8.70 -17.78
CA GLY A 97 -10.58 7.39 -18.43
C GLY A 97 -9.33 6.56 -18.10
N LYS A 98 -8.32 7.11 -17.40
CA LYS A 98 -7.08 6.39 -17.07
C LYS A 98 -7.13 5.65 -15.73
N GLY A 99 -8.16 5.90 -14.93
CA GLY A 99 -8.30 5.27 -13.62
C GLY A 99 -7.36 5.81 -12.52
N MET A 100 -6.50 6.79 -12.82
CA MET A 100 -5.55 7.37 -11.87
C MET A 100 -5.17 8.80 -12.26
N ILE A 101 -4.89 9.64 -11.26
CA ILE A 101 -4.26 10.95 -11.43
C ILE A 101 -2.75 10.76 -11.48
N HIS A 102 -2.13 11.18 -12.58
CA HIS A 102 -0.67 11.17 -12.74
C HIS A 102 -0.11 12.57 -12.53
N THR A 103 0.96 12.68 -11.76
CA THR A 103 1.68 13.93 -11.52
C THR A 103 3.18 13.67 -11.64
N SER A 104 3.84 14.37 -12.56
CA SER A 104 5.29 14.29 -12.68
C SER A 104 5.97 15.05 -11.54
N GLY A 105 6.96 14.42 -10.92
CA GLY A 105 7.78 15.00 -9.86
C GLY A 105 9.25 15.07 -10.29
N SER A 106 10.03 15.94 -9.65
CA SER A 106 11.47 16.12 -9.95
C SER A 106 12.34 14.89 -9.64
N GLY A 107 11.83 13.91 -8.89
CA GLY A 107 12.53 12.66 -8.59
C GLY A 107 11.79 11.39 -9.01
N ALA A 108 10.46 11.40 -8.96
CA ALA A 108 9.63 10.29 -9.41
C ALA A 108 8.24 10.79 -9.78
N ASP A 109 7.61 10.09 -10.72
CA ASP A 109 6.20 10.26 -11.02
C ASP A 109 5.33 9.70 -9.89
N VAL A 110 4.21 10.37 -9.64
CA VAL A 110 3.23 10.01 -8.62
C VAL A 110 1.91 9.64 -9.29
N PHE A 111 1.36 8.50 -8.89
CA PHE A 111 0.10 7.93 -9.36
C PHE A 111 -0.89 7.83 -8.19
N ARG A 112 -2.04 8.47 -8.32
CA ARG A 112 -3.15 8.40 -7.35
C ARG A 112 -4.33 7.68 -7.98
N TYR A 113 -4.51 6.42 -7.62
CA TYR A 113 -5.51 5.57 -8.23
C TYR A 113 -6.90 5.85 -7.66
N PHE A 114 -7.91 5.84 -8.53
CA PHE A 114 -9.29 5.87 -8.08
C PHE A 114 -9.66 4.53 -7.44
N PRO A 115 -10.49 4.53 -6.37
CA PRO A 115 -10.96 3.29 -5.75
C PRO A 115 -11.61 2.31 -6.74
N SER A 116 -12.29 2.83 -7.78
CA SER A 116 -12.88 2.02 -8.85
C SER A 116 -11.84 1.24 -9.66
N THR A 117 -10.66 1.82 -9.91
CA THR A 117 -9.55 1.18 -10.62
C THR A 117 -8.87 0.11 -9.78
N LEU A 118 -8.89 0.30 -8.46
CA LEU A 118 -8.35 -0.66 -7.49
C LEU A 118 -9.34 -1.76 -7.12
N HIS A 119 -10.52 -1.84 -7.77
CA HIS A 119 -11.39 -3.00 -7.66
C HIS A 119 -10.68 -4.22 -8.26
N LEU A 120 -9.82 -4.84 -7.46
CA LEU A 120 -9.50 -6.24 -7.60
C LEU A 120 -10.82 -6.97 -7.44
N ARG A 121 -11.31 -7.57 -8.53
CA ARG A 121 -12.39 -8.54 -8.46
C ARG A 121 -12.01 -9.55 -7.38
N THR A 122 -12.71 -9.47 -6.25
CA THR A 122 -12.82 -10.59 -5.33
C THR A 122 -13.33 -11.73 -6.21
N LEU A 123 -12.57 -12.82 -6.33
CA LEU A 123 -13.15 -14.06 -6.82
C LEU A 123 -14.29 -14.37 -5.88
N SER A 124 -15.50 -14.06 -6.33
CA SER A 124 -16.75 -14.26 -5.63
C SER A 124 -17.01 -15.76 -5.53
N ARG A 125 -16.36 -16.38 -4.57
CA ARG A 125 -16.86 -17.56 -3.88
C ARG A 125 -16.27 -17.46 -2.48
N TRP A 126 -17.06 -17.85 -1.50
CA TRP A 126 -16.75 -17.86 -0.06
C TRP A 126 -17.24 -16.62 0.69
N SER A 127 -18.36 -16.88 1.36
CA SER A 127 -19.19 -16.03 2.19
C SER A 127 -18.43 -15.42 3.37
N LYS A 128 -18.40 -14.07 3.38
CA LYS A 128 -18.40 -13.09 4.47
C LYS A 128 -17.38 -11.98 4.19
N PRO A 129 -17.79 -10.80 3.70
CA PRO A 129 -16.89 -9.69 3.46
C PRO A 129 -16.70 -8.87 4.74
N GLY A 130 -15.47 -8.81 5.23
CA GLY A 130 -15.02 -7.80 6.19
C GLY A 130 -13.86 -7.02 5.58
N TRP A 131 -14.15 -6.12 4.64
CA TRP A 131 -13.17 -5.13 4.20
C TRP A 131 -13.26 -3.92 5.12
N VAL A 132 -12.17 -3.62 5.83
CA VAL A 132 -12.04 -2.34 6.54
C VAL A 132 -11.21 -1.43 5.64
N PHE A 133 -11.89 -0.55 4.92
CA PHE A 133 -11.27 0.60 4.27
C PHE A 133 -11.15 1.69 5.35
N SER A 134 -9.94 1.94 5.85
CA SER A 134 -9.70 3.08 6.74
C SER A 134 -9.10 4.21 5.92
N SER A 135 -9.91 5.24 5.65
CA SER A 135 -9.49 6.47 4.95
C SER A 135 -9.35 7.66 5.89
N GLU A 136 -9.15 7.45 7.20
CA GLU A 136 -8.98 8.53 8.16
C GLU A 136 -7.64 8.47 8.89
N ALA A 137 -6.93 9.59 8.80
CA ALA A 137 -5.83 9.95 9.66
C ALA A 137 -6.20 9.71 11.12
N THR A 138 -5.56 8.73 11.76
CA THR A 138 -5.73 8.47 13.18
C THR A 138 -4.88 9.45 14.00
N SER A 139 -5.20 10.74 13.89
CA SER A 139 -4.87 11.74 14.89
C SER A 139 -5.89 11.64 16.02
N ARG A 140 -5.89 10.53 16.78
CA ARG A 140 -6.53 10.34 18.11
C ARG A 140 -6.36 8.90 18.59
N LEU A 141 -5.12 8.53 18.94
CA LEU A 141 -4.83 7.40 19.83
C LEU A 141 -3.77 7.82 20.86
N LEU A 142 -4.01 8.96 21.51
CA LEU A 142 -3.33 9.40 22.74
C LEU A 142 -4.32 9.82 23.84
N SER A 143 -5.56 9.38 23.74
CA SER A 143 -6.54 9.52 24.82
C SER A 143 -7.23 8.18 25.01
N LEU A 144 -6.60 7.27 25.74
CA LEU A 144 -7.23 6.25 26.59
C LEU A 144 -6.15 5.31 27.13
N GLY A 145 -5.91 5.41 28.44
CA GLY A 145 -5.30 4.33 29.20
C GLY A 145 -3.95 4.63 29.83
N GLN A 146 -3.92 5.52 30.83
CA GLN A 146 -3.39 5.17 32.16
C GLN A 146 -4.04 6.07 33.22
N ARG A 147 -5.00 5.52 33.97
CA ARG A 147 -5.23 5.90 35.37
C ARG A 147 -4.41 4.92 36.21
N PRO A 148 -3.59 5.37 37.17
CA PRO A 148 -3.28 4.56 38.33
C PRO A 148 -4.34 4.83 39.42
N SER A 149 -5.00 3.78 39.87
CA SER A 149 -5.73 3.76 41.12
C SER A 149 -4.94 2.91 42.12
N LEU A 150 -4.65 3.56 43.26
CA LEU A 150 -4.05 3.09 44.52
C LEU A 150 -2.52 2.89 44.52
#